data_AF-A0A6I4RXB3-F1
#
_entry.id   AF-A0A6I4RXB3-F1
#
_cell.length_a   1.000
_cell.length_b   1.000
_cell.length_c   1.000
_cell.angle_alpha   90.00
_cell.angle_beta   90.00
_cell.angle_gamma   90.00
#
_symmetry.space_group_name_H-M   'P 1'
#
loop_
_entity.id
_entity.type
_entity.pdbx_description
1 polymer ?
#
loop_
_entity_poly.entity_id
_entity_poly.type
_entity_poly.pdbx_seq_one_letter_code
_entity_poly.pdbx_strand_id
1 'polypeptide(L)'
;MKDLILSATTLIGDDVVNYNGENLGEVKEIMLDTNTGEVAYVVVSFGGFLGMGDKLFAFPIKAFKVDTANAQFKIKKTKEELEEAPGFDKNNWPETSSDYW
;
A
#
# COMPACT_ATOMS: atom_id res chain seq x y z
N MET A 1 -19.04 8.12 16.30
CA MET A 1 -17.95 7.19 15.93
C MET A 1 -16.65 7.86 16.37
N LYS A 2 -15.70 7.14 16.95
CA LYS A 2 -14.41 7.71 17.34
C LYS A 2 -13.52 7.73 16.08
N ASP A 3 -12.88 8.86 15.81
CA ASP A 3 -11.94 8.94 14.69
C ASP A 3 -10.79 7.94 14.94
N LEU A 4 -10.54 7.08 13.97
CA LEU A 4 -9.42 6.16 14.00
C LEU A 4 -8.19 6.89 13.46
N ILE A 5 -7.31 7.31 14.37
CA ILE A 5 -6.06 8.01 14.05
C ILE A 5 -4.91 7.11 14.46
N LEU A 6 -4.05 6.77 13.51
CA LEU A 6 -2.90 5.89 13.69
C LEU A 6 -1.64 6.60 13.21
N SER A 7 -0.51 6.32 13.85
CA SER A 7 0.78 6.87 13.40
C SER A 7 1.22 6.17 12.11
N ALA A 8 1.91 6.88 11.22
CA ALA A 8 2.45 6.25 10.00
C ALA A 8 3.39 5.08 10.35
N THR A 9 4.20 5.20 11.41
CA THR A 9 5.07 4.13 11.91
C THR A 9 4.30 2.89 12.38
N THR A 10 3.04 3.04 12.82
CA THR A 10 2.19 1.91 13.16
C THR A 10 1.71 1.16 11.92
N LEU A 11 1.51 1.88 10.81
CA LEU A 11 0.93 1.33 9.58
C LEU A 11 2.00 0.76 8.63
N ILE A 12 3.22 1.31 8.65
CA ILE A 12 4.33 0.81 7.86
C ILE A 12 4.73 -0.58 8.37
N GLY A 13 4.79 -1.54 7.45
CA GLY A 13 5.02 -2.96 7.74
C GLY A 13 3.76 -3.78 7.97
N ASP A 14 2.56 -3.17 8.04
CA ASP A 14 1.31 -3.92 8.10
C ASP A 14 1.09 -4.70 6.78
N ASP A 15 0.54 -5.91 6.92
CA ASP A 15 0.18 -6.74 5.76
C ASP A 15 -0.91 -6.06 4.94
N VAL A 16 -0.77 -6.12 3.61
CA VAL A 16 -1.84 -5.83 2.68
C VAL A 16 -2.44 -7.15 2.23
N VAL A 17 -3.74 -7.32 2.43
CA VAL A 17 -4.46 -8.54 2.05
C VAL A 17 -5.66 -8.21 1.17
N ASN A 18 -6.15 -9.20 0.43
CA ASN A 18 -7.44 -9.09 -0.23
C ASN A 18 -8.59 -9.51 0.69
N TYR A 19 -9.83 -9.40 0.17
CA TYR A 19 -11.02 -9.80 0.91
C TYR A 19 -11.17 -11.32 1.12
N ASN A 20 -10.36 -12.14 0.46
CA ASN A 20 -10.25 -13.58 0.69
C ASN A 20 -9.17 -13.93 1.73
N GLY A 21 -8.42 -12.93 2.23
CA GLY A 21 -7.33 -13.11 3.19
C GLY A 21 -5.99 -13.48 2.55
N GLU A 22 -5.85 -13.39 1.23
CA GLU A 22 -4.57 -13.64 0.55
C GLU A 22 -3.64 -12.45 0.76
N ASN A 23 -2.38 -12.73 1.13
CA ASN A 23 -1.35 -11.71 1.30
C ASN A 23 -0.92 -11.17 -0.08
N LEU A 24 -0.97 -9.84 -0.19
CA LEU A 24 -0.63 -9.02 -1.34
C LEU A 24 0.59 -8.13 -1.07
N GLY A 25 1.40 -8.49 -0.07
CA GLY A 25 2.59 -7.76 0.33
C GLY A 25 2.39 -6.95 1.61
N GLU A 26 3.20 -5.90 1.75
CA GLU A 26 3.32 -5.10 2.96
C GLU A 26 3.31 -3.60 2.64
N VAL A 27 2.79 -2.79 3.56
CA VAL A 27 2.88 -1.33 3.47
C VAL A 27 4.34 -0.91 3.58
N LYS A 28 4.89 -0.36 2.51
CA LYS A 28 6.28 0.09 2.44
C LYS A 28 6.45 1.54 2.90
N GLU A 29 5.62 2.44 2.37
CA GLU A 29 5.67 3.88 2.68
C GLU A 29 4.27 4.50 2.59
N ILE A 30 4.10 5.63 3.27
CA ILE A 30 2.89 6.48 3.19
C ILE A 30 3.32 7.84 2.67
N MET A 31 2.81 8.22 1.50
CA MET A 31 3.21 9.42 0.80
C MET A 31 2.28 10.57 1.18
N LEU A 32 2.87 11.65 1.70
CA LEU A 32 2.17 12.87 2.08
C LEU A 32 2.28 13.90 0.96
N ASP A 33 1.15 14.51 0.60
CA ASP A 33 1.16 15.73 -0.20
C ASP A 33 1.49 16.91 0.72
N THR A 34 2.64 17.54 0.49
CA THR A 34 3.13 18.64 1.33
C THR A 34 2.39 19.95 1.11
N ASN A 35 1.59 20.08 0.05
CA ASN A 35 0.77 21.27 -0.20
C ASN A 35 -0.54 21.22 0.57
N THR A 36 -1.15 20.04 0.70
CA THR A 36 -2.45 19.83 1.34
C THR A 36 -2.32 19.28 2.76
N GLY A 37 -1.22 18.60 3.08
CA GLY A 37 -1.03 17.87 4.33
C GLY A 37 -1.76 16.52 4.40
N GLU A 38 -2.33 16.06 3.28
CA GLU A 38 -3.09 14.82 3.20
C GLU A 38 -2.22 13.63 2.74
N VAL A 39 -2.69 12.41 3.00
CA VAL A 39 -2.08 11.21 2.42
C VAL A 39 -2.48 11.11 0.95
N ALA A 40 -1.51 11.23 0.06
CA ALA A 40 -1.72 11.09 -1.37
C ALA A 40 -1.97 9.62 -1.75
N TYR A 41 -1.04 8.74 -1.34
CA TYR A 41 -1.12 7.31 -1.60
C TYR A 41 -0.25 6.48 -0.65
N VAL A 42 -0.49 5.18 -0.63
CA VAL A 42 0.29 4.18 0.11
C VAL A 42 1.07 3.35 -0.90
N VAL A 43 2.34 3.11 -0.62
CA VAL A 43 3.17 2.22 -1.42
C VAL A 43 3.18 0.85 -0.80
N VAL A 44 2.88 -0.16 -1.60
CA VAL A 44 2.82 -1.57 -1.22
C VAL A 44 3.96 -2.30 -1.92
N SER A 45 4.77 -3.01 -1.14
CA SER A 45 5.80 -3.91 -1.67
C SER A 45 5.19 -5.27 -1.95
N PHE A 46 5.28 -5.75 -3.19
CA PHE A 46 4.71 -7.01 -3.63
C PHE A 46 5.76 -7.92 -4.24
N GLY A 47 5.84 -9.15 -3.71
CA GLY A 47 6.83 -10.13 -4.14
C GLY A 47 8.25 -9.79 -3.66
N GLY A 48 9.13 -10.79 -3.61
CA GLY A 48 10.49 -10.67 -3.09
C GLY A 48 10.62 -10.99 -1.60
N PHE A 49 11.85 -11.01 -1.12
CA PHE A 49 12.19 -11.05 0.31
C PHE A 49 12.88 -9.72 0.63
N LEU A 50 12.37 -8.95 1.59
CA LEU A 50 13.05 -7.79 2.22
C LEU A 50 13.90 -6.94 1.25
N GLY A 51 13.33 -6.44 0.16
CA GLY A 51 13.93 -5.39 -0.68
C GLY A 51 14.79 -5.86 -1.86
N MET A 52 14.77 -7.14 -2.23
CA MET A 52 15.40 -7.66 -3.43
C MET A 52 14.37 -8.35 -4.34
N GLY A 53 14.10 -7.74 -5.50
CA GLY A 53 13.16 -8.25 -6.49
C GLY A 53 11.71 -7.79 -6.32
N ASP A 54 11.45 -6.93 -5.32
CA ASP A 54 10.11 -6.42 -5.03
C ASP A 54 9.58 -5.52 -6.16
N LYS A 55 8.31 -5.71 -6.54
CA LYS A 55 7.54 -4.73 -7.31
C LYS A 55 6.84 -3.79 -6.34
N LEU A 56 6.93 -2.48 -6.58
CA LEU A 56 6.18 -1.50 -5.80
C LEU A 56 4.90 -1.09 -6.53
N PHE A 57 3.85 -0.90 -5.75
CA PHE A 57 2.55 -0.40 -6.22
C PHE A 57 2.11 0.78 -5.39
N ALA A 58 1.60 1.82 -6.04
CA ALA A 58 1.04 2.99 -5.39
C ALA A 58 -0.48 2.88 -5.45
N PHE A 59 -1.13 2.87 -4.29
CA PHE A 59 -2.58 2.83 -4.20
C PHE A 59 -3.09 4.07 -3.46
N PRO A 60 -4.15 4.73 -3.95
CA PRO A 60 -4.74 5.84 -3.22
C PRO A 60 -5.25 5.34 -1.86
N ILE A 61 -5.09 6.14 -0.79
CA ILE A 61 -5.43 5.71 0.59
C ILE A 61 -6.88 5.21 0.72
N LYS A 62 -7.79 5.78 -0.08
CA LYS A 62 -9.21 5.38 -0.16
C LYS A 62 -9.47 3.97 -0.71
N ALA A 63 -8.48 3.34 -1.35
CA ALA A 63 -8.58 1.96 -1.84
C ALA A 63 -8.55 0.94 -0.69
N PHE A 64 -8.07 1.36 0.49
CA PHE A 64 -7.87 0.50 1.62
C PHE A 64 -9.00 0.55 2.63
N LYS A 65 -9.27 -0.60 3.23
CA LYS A 65 -9.99 -0.71 4.49
C LYS A 65 -9.02 -1.16 5.58
N VAL A 66 -8.87 -0.35 6.63
CA VAL A 66 -8.01 -0.68 7.77
C VAL A 66 -8.72 -1.70 8.67
N ASP A 67 -8.04 -2.81 8.95
CA ASP A 67 -8.44 -3.84 9.91
C ASP A 67 -7.53 -3.78 11.13
N THR A 68 -7.93 -2.96 12.12
CA THR A 68 -7.14 -2.76 13.34
C THR A 68 -7.11 -3.97 14.25
N ALA A 69 -8.02 -4.94 14.07
CA ALA A 69 -8.02 -6.15 14.89
C ALA A 69 -6.87 -7.08 14.52
N ASN A 70 -6.44 -7.03 13.25
CA ASN A 70 -5.39 -7.89 12.70
C ASN A 70 -4.13 -7.12 12.28
N ALA A 71 -4.12 -5.79 12.38
CA ALA A 71 -3.07 -4.92 11.86
C ALA A 71 -2.84 -5.14 10.34
N GLN A 72 -3.93 -5.02 9.57
CA GLN A 72 -3.91 -5.28 8.13
C GLN A 72 -4.64 -4.20 7.34
N PHE A 73 -4.22 -4.05 6.09
CA PHE A 73 -4.86 -3.25 5.07
C PHE A 73 -5.58 -4.16 4.07
N LYS A 74 -6.87 -3.93 3.83
CA LYS A 74 -7.66 -4.71 2.86
C LYS A 74 -7.91 -3.94 1.57
N ILE A 75 -7.57 -4.53 0.43
CA ILE A 75 -7.85 -3.97 -0.90
C ILE A 75 -8.65 -4.93 -1.78
N LYS A 76 -9.34 -4.38 -2.78
CA LYS A 76 -10.08 -5.15 -3.78
C LYS A 76 -9.18 -5.46 -4.98
N LYS A 77 -8.15 -6.26 -4.75
CA LYS A 77 -7.23 -6.79 -5.76
C LYS A 77 -6.97 -8.27 -5.55
N THR A 78 -6.64 -9.00 -6.61
CA THR A 78 -6.15 -10.38 -6.52
C THR A 78 -4.64 -10.41 -6.58
N LYS A 79 -4.05 -11.54 -6.19
CA LYS A 79 -2.61 -11.74 -6.26
C LYS A 79 -2.15 -11.76 -7.72
N GLU A 80 -2.89 -12.43 -8.59
CA GLU A 80 -2.62 -12.54 -10.03
C GLU A 80 -2.60 -11.16 -10.69
N GLU A 81 -3.53 -10.26 -10.33
CA GLU A 81 -3.52 -8.88 -10.82
C GLU A 81 -2.19 -8.17 -10.51
N LEU A 82 -1.60 -8.40 -9.33
CA LEU A 82 -0.32 -7.79 -8.94
C LEU A 82 0.90 -8.50 -9.54
N GLU A 83 0.83 -9.81 -9.76
CA GLU A 83 1.88 -10.56 -10.45
C GLU A 83 2.04 -10.09 -11.90
N GLU A 84 0.93 -9.88 -12.60
CA GLU A 84 0.92 -9.46 -14.01
C GLU A 84 1.12 -7.95 -14.19
N ALA A 85 0.73 -7.14 -13.20
CA ALA A 85 0.80 -5.69 -13.29
C ALA A 85 2.24 -5.15 -13.43
N PRO A 86 2.43 -4.07 -14.19
CA PRO A 86 3.63 -3.25 -14.08
C PRO A 86 3.65 -2.59 -12.70
N GLY A 87 4.74 -2.81 -11.97
CA GLY A 87 5.09 -2.04 -10.78
C GLY A 87 6.19 -1.03 -11.10
N PHE A 88 6.57 -0.25 -10.11
CA PHE A 88 7.76 0.59 -10.17
C PHE A 88 8.85 0.05 -9.24
N ASP A 89 10.08 0.51 -9.46
CA ASP A 89 11.22 0.20 -8.59
C ASP A 89 11.46 1.33 -7.58
N LYS A 90 12.18 1.03 -6.49
CA LYS A 90 12.50 1.98 -5.42
C LYS A 90 13.29 3.22 -5.84
N ASN A 91 13.82 3.27 -7.07
CA ASN A 91 14.55 4.42 -7.59
C ASN A 91 13.65 5.31 -8.48
N ASN A 92 12.45 4.85 -8.83
CA ASN A 92 11.51 5.51 -9.73
C ASN A 92 10.14 5.69 -9.06
N TRP A 93 10.07 6.58 -8.07
CA TRP A 93 8.82 6.86 -7.36
C TRP A 93 7.84 7.65 -8.23
N PRO A 94 6.54 7.31 -8.21
CA PRO A 94 5.53 8.05 -8.97
C PRO A 94 5.30 9.43 -8.34
N GLU A 95 5.14 10.46 -9.16
CA GLU A 95 4.77 11.79 -8.66
C GLU A 95 3.32 11.79 -8.13
N THR A 96 2.45 10.96 -8.71
CA THR A 96 1.05 10.83 -8.31
C THR A 96 0.58 9.37 -8.34
N SER A 97 -0.49 9.03 -7.60
CA SER A 97 -1.06 7.68 -7.68
C SER A 97 -1.69 7.38 -9.05
N SER A 98 -2.13 8.41 -9.78
CA SER A 98 -2.80 8.28 -11.07
C SER A 98 -1.90 7.76 -12.18
N ASP A 99 -0.58 7.77 -11.97
CA ASP A 99 0.37 7.34 -12.99
C ASP A 99 0.40 5.81 -13.17
N TYR A 100 -0.22 5.05 -12.25
CA TYR A 100 -0.19 3.60 -12.29
C TYR A 100 -1.53 2.90 -12.00
N TRP A 101 -2.36 3.30 -11.01
CA TRP A 101 -3.59 2.56 -10.64
C TRP A 101 -4.71 3.37 -9.94
#